data_AF-A0A7C4DL62-F1
#
_entry.id   AF-A0A7C4DL62-F1
#
_cell.length_a   1.000
_cell.length_b   1.000
_cell.length_c   1.000
_cell.angle_alpha   90.00
_cell.angle_beta   90.00
_cell.angle_gamma   90.00
#
_symmetry.space_group_name_H-M   'P 1'
#
loop_
_entity.id
_entity.type
_entity.pdbx_description
1 polymer ?
#
loop_
_entity_poly.entity_id
_entity_poly.type
_entity_poly.pdbx_seq_one_letter_code
_entity_poly.pdbx_strand_id
1 'polypeptide(L)'
;MDTDRAIEIVQSLADGVDPYTGERFPPDSPYQQADTVRALHLALEGLTKLRRATERKTGPGRPWTEDEEKELLRQFDDKLDVEEIAKQHERTTGAIWARLEKLGRIQRKDFPGSTPHPPTSARADFGASRPPRSDAPPRPATPSGGDGDDALPF
;
A
#
# COMPACT_ATOMS: atom_id res chain seq x y z
N MET A 1 -12.37 22.80 -1.74
CA MET A 1 -12.78 21.93 -2.85
C MET A 1 -12.37 20.53 -2.49
N ASP A 2 -13.32 19.61 -2.45
CA ASP A 2 -13.11 18.23 -2.06
C ASP A 2 -12.40 17.45 -3.18
N THR A 3 -11.59 16.45 -2.80
CA THR A 3 -10.80 15.68 -3.78
C THR A 3 -11.70 14.90 -4.73
N ASP A 4 -12.84 14.39 -4.25
CA ASP A 4 -13.82 13.69 -5.08
C ASP A 4 -14.46 14.62 -6.11
N ARG A 5 -14.82 15.84 -5.71
CA ARG A 5 -15.37 16.85 -6.63
C ARG A 5 -14.35 17.28 -7.69
N ALA A 6 -13.06 17.34 -7.34
CA ALA A 6 -12.01 17.63 -8.31
C ALA A 6 -11.83 16.49 -9.33
N ILE A 7 -11.94 15.23 -8.90
CA ILE A 7 -11.87 14.06 -9.78
C ILE A 7 -13.02 14.10 -10.80
N GLU A 8 -14.26 14.34 -10.36
CA GLU A 8 -15.43 14.42 -11.25
C GLU A 8 -15.28 15.48 -12.34
N ILE A 9 -14.78 16.67 -11.97
CA ILE A 9 -14.59 17.78 -12.91
C ILE A 9 -13.50 17.46 -13.93
N VAL A 10 -12.35 16.96 -13.48
CA VAL A 10 -11.24 16.63 -14.38
C VAL A 10 -11.60 15.46 -15.29
N GLN A 11 -12.41 14.50 -14.81
CA GLN A 11 -12.91 13.40 -15.62
C GLN A 11 -13.86 13.88 -16.70
N SER A 12 -14.82 14.75 -16.37
CA SER A 12 -15.72 15.35 -17.35
C SER A 12 -14.95 16.09 -18.44
N LEU A 13 -13.93 16.87 -18.05
CA LEU A 13 -13.05 17.57 -18.99
C LEU A 13 -12.24 16.60 -19.87
N ALA A 14 -11.76 15.49 -19.32
CA ALA A 14 -11.03 14.47 -20.06
C ALA A 14 -11.90 13.74 -21.09
N ASP A 15 -13.19 13.55 -20.77
CA ASP A 15 -14.21 12.99 -21.66
C ASP A 15 -14.71 14.01 -22.71
N GLY A 16 -14.20 15.25 -22.65
CA GLY A 16 -14.58 16.33 -23.55
C GLY A 16 -15.98 16.88 -23.26
N VAL A 17 -16.42 16.84 -22.01
CA VAL A 17 -17.72 17.31 -21.54
C VAL A 17 -17.54 18.49 -20.57
N ASP A 18 -18.36 19.52 -20.71
CA ASP A 18 -18.42 20.61 -19.76
C ASP A 18 -18.98 20.11 -18.41
N PRO A 19 -18.24 20.26 -17.30
CA PRO A 19 -18.64 19.74 -15.99
C PRO A 19 -19.82 20.48 -15.33
N TYR A 20 -20.25 21.62 -15.87
CA TYR A 20 -21.34 22.44 -15.35
C TYR A 20 -22.58 22.39 -16.25
N THR A 21 -22.42 22.30 -17.56
CA THR A 21 -23.54 22.23 -18.51
C THR A 21 -23.84 20.81 -19.00
N GLY A 22 -22.86 19.90 -18.93
CA GLY A 22 -22.96 18.54 -19.45
C GLY A 22 -22.88 18.47 -20.98
N GLU A 23 -22.59 19.58 -21.66
CA GLU A 23 -22.47 19.62 -23.11
C GLU A 23 -21.10 19.11 -23.57
N ARG A 24 -21.07 18.42 -24.71
CA ARG A 24 -19.81 18.01 -25.33
C ARG A 24 -19.15 19.22 -25.96
N PHE A 25 -17.84 19.38 -25.74
CA PHE A 25 -17.06 20.38 -26.43
C PHE A 25 -17.08 20.13 -27.95
N PRO A 26 -16.88 21.17 -28.77
CA PRO A 26 -16.64 21.01 -30.20
C PRO A 26 -15.27 20.33 -30.44
N PRO A 27 -15.09 19.66 -31.59
CA PRO A 27 -13.86 18.93 -31.93
C PRO A 27 -12.61 19.80 -32.04
N ASP A 28 -12.78 21.10 -32.28
CA ASP A 28 -11.69 22.08 -32.32
C ASP A 28 -11.34 22.66 -30.93
N SER A 29 -12.00 22.17 -29.88
CA SER A 29 -11.76 22.65 -28.52
C SER A 29 -10.38 22.19 -28.02
N PRO A 30 -9.63 23.05 -27.30
CA PRO A 30 -8.35 22.70 -26.68
C PRO A 30 -8.44 21.48 -25.74
N TYR A 31 -9.62 21.20 -25.19
CA TYR A 31 -9.87 20.03 -24.33
C TYR A 31 -9.89 18.70 -25.09
N GLN A 32 -10.10 18.71 -26.41
CA GLN A 32 -10.09 17.50 -27.25
C GLN A 32 -8.73 17.22 -27.91
N GLN A 33 -7.75 18.11 -27.72
CA GLN A 33 -6.40 17.85 -28.19
C GLN A 33 -5.78 16.67 -27.44
N ALA A 34 -5.11 15.78 -28.16
CA ALA A 34 -4.55 14.55 -27.60
C ALA A 34 -3.59 14.82 -26.42
N ASP A 35 -2.83 15.91 -26.45
CA ASP A 35 -1.91 16.29 -25.38
C ASP A 35 -2.66 16.72 -24.11
N THR A 36 -3.73 17.51 -24.28
CA THR A 36 -4.60 17.95 -23.18
C THR A 36 -5.30 16.77 -22.53
N VAL A 37 -5.87 15.86 -23.32
CA VAL A 37 -6.53 14.65 -22.81
C VAL A 37 -5.54 13.79 -22.02
N ARG A 38 -4.32 13.59 -22.53
CA ARG A 38 -3.27 12.86 -21.81
C ARG A 38 -2.87 13.55 -20.50
N ALA A 39 -2.72 14.88 -20.51
CA ALA A 39 -2.41 15.65 -19.31
C ALA A 39 -3.52 15.54 -18.25
N LEU A 40 -4.79 15.56 -18.65
CA LEU A 40 -5.92 15.39 -17.75
C LEU A 40 -5.97 13.99 -17.13
N HIS A 41 -5.68 12.94 -17.90
CA HIS A 41 -5.58 11.58 -17.35
C HIS A 41 -4.43 11.45 -16.34
N LEU A 42 -3.28 12.06 -16.61
CA LEU A 42 -2.17 12.12 -15.63
C LEU A 42 -2.58 12.88 -14.36
N ALA A 43 -3.35 13.96 -14.50
CA ALA A 43 -3.88 14.70 -13.36
C ALA A 43 -4.86 13.85 -12.53
N LEU A 44 -5.73 13.05 -13.16
CA LEU A 44 -6.65 12.12 -12.49
C LEU A 44 -5.90 11.06 -11.66
N GLU A 45 -4.82 10.50 -12.19
CA GLU A 45 -3.98 9.57 -11.45
C GLU A 45 -3.35 10.24 -10.21
N GLY A 46 -2.88 11.48 -10.36
CA GLY A 46 -2.34 12.29 -9.27
C GLY A 46 -3.38 12.57 -8.19
N LEU A 47 -4.59 12.97 -8.58
CA LEU A 47 -5.71 13.22 -7.67
C LEU A 47 -6.16 11.95 -6.95
N THR A 48 -6.18 10.81 -7.64
CA THR A 48 -6.50 9.51 -7.01
C THR A 48 -5.46 9.11 -5.97
N LYS A 49 -4.17 9.37 -6.22
CA LYS A 49 -3.09 9.15 -5.24
C LYS A 49 -3.24 10.10 -4.04
N LEU A 50 -3.61 11.36 -4.28
CA LEU A 50 -3.87 12.34 -3.23
C LEU A 50 -5.06 11.90 -2.36
N ARG A 51 -6.17 11.44 -2.97
CA ARG A 51 -7.33 10.90 -2.26
C ARG A 51 -6.91 9.78 -1.32
N ARG A 52 -6.19 8.78 -1.83
CA ARG A 52 -5.66 7.67 -1.02
C ARG A 52 -4.73 8.12 0.10
N ALA A 53 -3.92 9.15 -0.14
CA ALA A 53 -3.04 9.70 0.90
C ALA A 53 -3.83 10.41 2.00
N THR A 54 -4.91 11.11 1.64
CA THR A 54 -5.82 11.76 2.59
C THR A 54 -6.66 10.74 3.34
N GLU A 55 -7.21 9.74 2.66
CA GLU A 55 -7.92 8.60 3.27
C GLU A 55 -7.04 7.85 4.28
N ARG A 56 -5.73 7.73 4.03
CA ARG A 56 -4.79 7.15 5.00
C ARG A 56 -4.56 8.03 6.23
N LYS A 57 -4.74 9.35 6.13
CA LYS A 57 -4.69 10.26 7.29
C LYS A 57 -5.97 10.21 8.12
N THR A 58 -7.09 9.81 7.52
CA THR A 58 -8.37 9.56 8.22
C THR A 58 -8.55 8.09 8.63
N GLY A 59 -7.75 7.18 8.07
CA GLY A 59 -7.70 5.77 8.42
C GLY A 59 -6.93 5.46 9.71
N PRO A 60 -6.91 4.18 10.13
CA PRO A 60 -6.31 3.75 11.40
C PRO A 60 -4.83 4.14 11.45
N GLY A 61 -4.51 5.11 12.32
CA GLY A 61 -3.20 5.76 12.35
C GLY A 61 -3.21 7.22 12.81
N ARG A 62 -4.38 7.85 13.02
CA ARG A 62 -4.44 9.16 13.68
C ARG A 62 -3.71 9.12 15.03
N PRO A 63 -2.79 10.06 15.30
CA PRO A 63 -2.21 10.19 16.63
C PRO A 63 -3.34 10.40 17.64
N TRP A 64 -3.25 9.74 18.79
CA TRP A 64 -4.17 9.97 19.89
C TRP A 64 -3.90 11.36 20.44
N THR A 65 -4.92 12.20 20.50
CA THR A 65 -4.83 13.48 21.21
C THR A 65 -5.04 13.26 22.71
N GLU A 66 -4.42 14.11 23.54
CA GLU A 66 -4.54 14.00 25.00
C GLU A 66 -5.99 14.12 25.47
N ASP A 67 -6.82 14.90 24.76
CA ASP A 67 -8.25 15.02 25.04
C ASP A 67 -9.03 13.75 24.68
N GLU A 68 -8.75 13.13 23.53
CA GLU A 68 -9.33 11.81 23.17
C GLU A 68 -8.96 10.75 24.21
N GLU A 69 -7.73 10.77 24.72
CA GLU A 69 -7.28 9.81 25.74
C GLU A 69 -7.95 10.00 27.09
N LYS A 70 -8.14 11.24 27.54
CA LYS A 70 -8.87 11.52 28.79
C LYS A 70 -10.31 11.07 28.69
N GLU A 71 -10.94 11.32 27.55
CA GLU A 71 -12.32 10.91 27.32
C GLU A 71 -12.45 9.39 27.20
N LEU A 72 -11.48 8.71 26.56
CA LEU A 72 -11.36 7.26 26.55
C LEU A 72 -11.29 6.70 27.98
N LEU A 73 -10.41 7.26 28.82
CA LEU A 73 -10.23 6.82 30.20
C LEU A 73 -11.50 7.04 31.04
N ARG A 74 -12.15 8.19 30.87
CA ARG A 74 -13.41 8.48 31.56
C ARG A 74 -14.51 7.47 31.17
N GLN A 75 -14.70 7.23 29.88
CA GLN A 75 -15.71 6.28 29.41
C GLN A 75 -15.42 4.85 29.88
N PHE A 76 -14.16 4.45 29.89
CA PHE A 76 -13.75 3.15 30.43
C PHE A 76 -13.99 3.04 31.94
N ASP A 77 -13.69 4.09 32.71
CA ASP A 77 -13.96 4.16 34.15
C ASP A 77 -15.47 4.20 34.47
N ASP A 78 -16.28 4.77 33.57
CA ASP A 78 -17.75 4.74 33.58
C ASP A 78 -18.33 3.37 33.19
N LYS A 79 -17.47 2.36 32.91
CA LYS A 79 -17.83 1.00 32.49
C LYS A 79 -18.63 0.94 31.19
N LEU A 80 -18.41 1.89 30.28
CA LEU A 80 -18.94 1.79 28.92
C LEU A 80 -18.27 0.65 28.15
N ASP A 81 -19.04 0.01 27.27
CA ASP A 81 -18.54 -1.07 26.44
C ASP A 81 -17.54 -0.54 25.41
N VAL A 82 -16.44 -1.28 25.19
CA VAL A 82 -15.38 -0.87 24.25
C VAL A 82 -15.88 -0.76 22.82
N GLU A 83 -16.92 -1.48 22.43
CA GLU A 83 -17.58 -1.32 21.13
C GLU A 83 -18.27 0.03 20.99
N GLU A 84 -18.87 0.53 22.07
CA GLU A 84 -19.56 1.83 22.06
C GLU A 84 -18.54 2.97 22.09
N ILE A 85 -17.47 2.82 22.87
CA ILE A 85 -16.33 3.76 22.87
C ILE A 85 -15.69 3.80 21.47
N ALA A 86 -15.53 2.65 20.81
CA ALA A 86 -14.99 2.58 19.46
C ALA A 86 -15.84 3.37 18.44
N LYS A 87 -17.18 3.25 18.51
CA LYS A 87 -18.10 4.03 17.67
C LYS A 87 -17.97 5.54 17.95
N GLN A 88 -17.93 5.93 19.21
CA GLN A 88 -17.88 7.33 19.62
C GLN A 88 -16.59 8.03 19.16
N HIS A 89 -15.47 7.30 19.18
CA HIS A 89 -14.16 7.79 18.74
C HIS A 89 -13.90 7.56 17.24
N GLU A 90 -14.86 6.99 16.50
CA GLU A 90 -14.73 6.58 15.09
C GLU A 90 -13.47 5.74 14.82
N ARG A 91 -13.10 4.90 15.79
CA ARG A 91 -11.90 4.06 15.76
C ARG A 91 -12.27 2.60 15.89
N THR A 92 -11.34 1.72 15.50
CA THR A 92 -11.56 0.27 15.66
C THR A 92 -11.45 -0.12 17.14
N THR A 93 -12.22 -1.12 17.56
CA THR A 93 -12.14 -1.69 18.91
C THR A 93 -10.70 -2.07 19.27
N GLY A 94 -9.96 -2.69 18.35
CA GLY A 94 -8.54 -3.02 18.54
C GLY A 94 -7.65 -1.81 18.79
N ALA A 95 -7.94 -0.65 18.18
CA ALA A 95 -7.20 0.59 18.45
C ALA A 95 -7.48 1.13 19.86
N ILE A 96 -8.73 1.03 20.32
CA ILE A 96 -9.11 1.39 21.71
C ILE A 96 -8.34 0.52 22.71
N TRP A 97 -8.43 -0.81 22.54
CA TRP A 97 -7.76 -1.75 23.43
C TRP A 97 -6.23 -1.58 23.45
N ALA A 98 -5.59 -1.40 22.30
CA ALA A 98 -4.15 -1.13 22.24
C ALA A 98 -3.75 0.16 22.97
N ARG A 99 -4.64 1.18 22.98
CA ARG A 99 -4.38 2.41 23.73
C ARG A 99 -4.58 2.24 25.23
N LEU A 100 -5.63 1.53 25.64
CA LEU A 100 -5.86 1.20 27.05
C LEU A 100 -4.70 0.36 27.63
N GLU A 101 -4.13 -0.55 26.84
CA GLU A 101 -2.93 -1.32 27.22
C GLU A 101 -1.72 -0.39 27.39
N LYS A 102 -1.49 0.53 26.44
CA LYS A 102 -0.39 1.50 26.51
C LYS A 102 -0.51 2.46 27.70
N LEU A 103 -1.74 2.82 28.09
CA LEU A 103 -2.04 3.63 29.27
C LEU A 103 -2.01 2.82 30.58
N GLY A 104 -1.79 1.50 30.51
CA GLY A 104 -1.67 0.62 31.67
C GLY A 104 -2.99 0.35 32.41
N ARG A 105 -4.14 0.68 31.79
CA ARG A 105 -5.46 0.53 32.42
C ARG A 105 -6.01 -0.90 32.33
N ILE A 106 -5.53 -1.66 31.34
CA ILE A 106 -5.86 -3.07 31.11
C ILE A 106 -4.59 -3.88 30.88
N GLN A 107 -4.68 -5.19 31.01
CA GLN A 107 -3.64 -6.11 30.58
C GLN A 107 -4.10 -6.88 29.33
N ARG A 108 -3.15 -7.36 28.53
CA ARG A 108 -3.41 -8.16 27.31
C ARG A 108 -4.30 -9.39 27.52
N LYS A 109 -4.50 -9.81 28.77
CA LYS A 109 -5.38 -10.91 29.19
C LYS A 109 -6.86 -10.53 29.21
N ASP A 110 -7.17 -9.24 29.28
CA ASP A 110 -8.52 -8.69 29.36
C ASP A 110 -9.14 -8.48 27.97
N PHE A 111 -8.38 -8.78 26.89
CA PHE A 111 -8.83 -8.68 25.50
C PHE A 111 -9.79 -9.84 25.16
N PRO A 112 -11.09 -9.57 24.88
CA PRO A 112 -11.98 -10.59 24.35
C PRO A 112 -11.59 -10.85 22.89
N GLY A 113 -10.97 -12.01 22.62
CA GLY A 113 -10.57 -12.40 21.26
C GLY A 113 -9.07 -12.34 20.98
N SER A 114 -8.22 -12.62 21.96
CA SER A 114 -6.78 -12.85 21.78
C SER A 114 -6.51 -14.06 20.87
N THR A 115 -6.71 -13.91 19.55
CA THR A 115 -5.81 -14.58 18.61
C THR A 115 -4.50 -13.80 18.69
N PRO A 116 -3.39 -14.43 19.09
CA PRO A 116 -2.10 -13.78 19.12
C PRO A 116 -1.79 -13.32 17.69
N HIS A 117 -1.91 -12.02 17.42
CA HIS A 117 -1.31 -11.49 16.22
C HIS A 117 0.20 -11.67 16.41
N PRO A 118 0.90 -12.41 15.53
CA PRO A 118 2.34 -12.48 15.62
C PRO A 118 2.90 -11.06 15.56
N PRO A 119 3.98 -10.75 16.29
CA PRO A 119 4.62 -9.45 16.16
C PRO A 119 4.93 -9.23 14.68
N THR A 120 4.58 -8.05 14.17
CA THR A 120 5.10 -7.54 12.90
C THR A 120 6.60 -7.35 13.05
N SER A 121 7.35 -8.45 13.01
CA SER A 121 8.79 -8.41 12.84
C SER A 121 9.05 -7.81 11.48
N ALA A 122 9.54 -6.59 11.53
CA ALA A 122 10.48 -5.96 10.62
C ALA A 122 10.92 -6.81 9.42
N ARG A 123 10.91 -6.18 8.24
CA ARG A 123 11.78 -6.57 7.12
C ARG A 123 13.21 -6.74 7.62
N ALA A 124 13.69 -7.97 7.73
CA ALA A 124 15.09 -8.38 7.58
C ALA A 124 15.14 -9.91 7.39
N ASP A 125 16.03 -10.35 6.51
CA ASP A 125 16.34 -11.74 6.15
C ASP A 125 15.46 -12.45 5.10
N PHE A 126 15.64 -12.05 3.84
CA PHE A 126 15.70 -13.00 2.73
C PHE A 126 16.97 -13.87 2.89
N GLY A 127 16.89 -14.88 3.76
CA GLY A 127 17.90 -15.92 3.93
C GLY A 127 17.36 -17.27 3.46
N ALA A 128 18.13 -17.92 2.58
CA ALA A 128 17.93 -19.23 1.94
C ALA A 128 16.98 -19.22 0.72
N SER A 129 17.43 -19.47 -0.52
CA SER A 129 18.35 -20.56 -0.90
C SER A 129 19.26 -20.17 -2.06
N ARG A 130 20.55 -19.96 -1.75
CA ARG A 130 21.63 -20.09 -2.74
C ARG A 130 21.90 -21.60 -2.92
N PRO A 131 21.81 -22.19 -4.12
CA PRO A 131 22.22 -23.57 -4.31
C PRO A 131 23.74 -23.69 -4.07
N PRO A 132 24.22 -24.80 -3.48
CA PRO A 132 25.65 -25.00 -3.28
C PRO A 132 26.34 -25.07 -4.65
N ARG A 133 27.35 -24.22 -4.84
CA ARG A 133 28.30 -24.38 -5.95
C ARG A 133 29.14 -25.61 -5.64
N SER A 134 28.83 -26.73 -6.30
CA SER A 134 29.76 -27.86 -6.38
C SER A 134 30.93 -27.45 -7.26
N ASP A 135 32.05 -27.23 -6.59
CA ASP A 135 33.38 -27.15 -7.16
C ASP A 135 33.75 -28.56 -7.66
N ALA A 136 33.73 -28.76 -8.97
CA ALA A 136 34.32 -29.92 -9.62
C ALA A 136 34.86 -29.48 -10.99
N PRO A 137 36.17 -29.54 -11.24
CA PRO A 137 36.74 -29.18 -12.54
C PRO A 137 36.43 -30.28 -13.57
N PRO A 138 36.03 -29.96 -14.81
CA PRO A 138 36.02 -30.96 -15.87
C PRO A 138 37.46 -31.32 -16.23
N ARG A 139 37.77 -32.61 -16.11
CA ARG A 139 39.00 -33.23 -16.61
C ARG A 139 39.10 -32.99 -18.13
N PRO A 140 40.25 -32.55 -18.67
CA PRO A 140 40.46 -32.66 -20.11
C PRO A 140 40.60 -34.15 -20.47
N ALA A 141 39.69 -34.66 -21.27
CA ALA A 141 39.88 -35.93 -21.94
C ALA A 141 40.99 -35.75 -22.97
N THR A 142 42.13 -36.37 -22.70
CA THR A 142 43.12 -36.72 -23.71
C THR A 142 42.51 -37.78 -24.65
N PRO A 143 42.62 -37.62 -25.97
CA PRO A 143 42.87 -38.75 -26.84
C PRO A 143 44.36 -38.76 -27.16
N SER A 144 45.07 -39.70 -26.52
CA SER A 144 46.45 -40.05 -26.81
C SER A 144 46.46 -41.17 -27.85
N GLY A 145 47.17 -40.92 -28.96
CA GLY A 145 47.80 -41.90 -29.87
C GLY A 145 46.84 -42.66 -30.79
N GLY A 146 47.14 -42.88 -32.07
CA GLY A 146 48.34 -42.68 -32.89
C GLY A 146 47.94 -43.04 -34.34
N ASP A 147 48.48 -42.35 -35.33
CA ASP A 147 49.53 -42.86 -36.23
C ASP A 147 48.99 -43.46 -37.54
N GLY A 148 49.64 -43.09 -38.64
CA GLY A 148 49.37 -43.53 -40.01
C GLY A 148 49.07 -42.35 -40.94
N ASP A 149 50.08 -41.57 -41.35
CA ASP A 149 50.79 -41.75 -42.62
C ASP A 149 49.83 -41.95 -43.82
N ASP A 150 49.75 -40.96 -44.71
CA ASP A 150 50.48 -41.00 -46.00
C ASP A 150 49.94 -39.95 -47.00
N ALA A 151 50.90 -39.27 -47.63
CA ALA A 151 50.87 -38.67 -48.97
C ALA A 151 49.86 -37.56 -49.39
N LEU A 152 50.49 -36.45 -49.79
CA LEU A 152 50.09 -35.38 -50.72
C LEU A 152 49.61 -35.92 -52.11
N PRO A 153 49.49 -35.05 -53.13
CA PRO A 153 48.48 -34.02 -53.41
C PRO A 153 47.75 -34.36 -54.72
N PHE A 154 46.80 -33.52 -55.20
CA PHE A 154 46.65 -33.10 -56.61
C PHE A 154 45.61 -31.98 -56.70
#